data_AF-A0AAJ0MHR9-F1
#
_entry.id   AF-A0AAJ0MHR9-F1
#
_cell.length_a   1.000
_cell.length_b   1.000
_cell.length_c   1.000
_cell.angle_alpha   90.00
_cell.angle_beta   90.00
_cell.angle_gamma   90.00
#
_symmetry.space_group_name_H-M   'P 1'
#
loop_
_entity.id
_entity.type
_entity.pdbx_description
1 polymer ?
#
loop_
_entity_poly.entity_id
_entity_poly.type
_entity_poly.pdbx_seq_one_letter_code
_entity_poly.pdbx_strand_id
1 'polypeptide(L)'
;MSSANPLVTSATAAPRPATPMANGVANQSMPDPASTNGHPAHNHETRPAPTPPTNMAGKKGKQKKAPEPNEASKLIAARISQLELDAAGEKDQEAEIEREVKKANRELHSQTSRMSDIQKIDHLTKRCSDLLSEMKRHERESIKNKKRGDQLQKDKDNTRNELNKTTSLKEKLEKLCRELQKENNKLKNENKTLSDTQVRSQNSWDERYSGLLRRMDDYQEEKDNPRKQVVDMEMDEFFRQRFKSLIEQYELRELHFHSQMRTKELEVQFNLARFEREKKNYESELSRSRQLNSQVQTFSKTETELRQQLNVYVDKFKQEMEDMSKKTKRLERENENLKRKHEQVNNNILKMAEERNKNLVEIGDLKKKLEKLNGIIKQMQQQGRGIPQGMTDQVENGYVEGEGDLDGDESEYEDEYDEGEDEEVSDDGDEYDDETEDELHHHQEPQALEYGPERPPATATAITATTATAVTTNGHR
;
A
#
# COMPACT_ATOMS: atom_id res chain seq x y z
N MET A 1 57.51 -22.77 42.57
CA MET A 1 57.56 -24.15 43.07
C MET A 1 56.20 -24.49 43.66
N SER A 2 55.64 -25.61 43.17
CA SER A 2 54.58 -26.46 43.70
C SER A 2 53.17 -25.91 44.00
N SER A 3 52.30 -26.26 43.05
CA SER A 3 50.89 -26.67 43.13
C SER A 3 50.34 -27.21 44.47
N ALA A 4 49.06 -26.91 44.76
CA ALA A 4 47.97 -27.90 44.82
C ALA A 4 46.61 -27.26 45.22
N ASN A 5 45.57 -27.57 44.44
CA ASN A 5 44.15 -27.64 44.84
C ASN A 5 43.87 -29.11 45.29
N PRO A 6 42.72 -29.55 45.88
CA PRO A 6 41.35 -29.03 45.68
C PRO A 6 40.30 -29.17 46.86
N LEU A 7 39.06 -28.70 46.58
CA LEU A 7 37.72 -29.35 46.74
C LEU A 7 36.73 -29.07 47.93
N VAL A 8 35.48 -28.78 47.50
CA VAL A 8 34.07 -28.94 48.00
C VAL A 8 33.53 -28.29 49.31
N THR A 9 32.42 -27.52 49.21
CA THR A 9 31.01 -27.84 49.61
C THR A 9 30.18 -26.62 50.07
N SER A 10 28.86 -26.77 49.87
CA SER A 10 27.71 -26.05 50.47
C SER A 10 27.28 -24.72 49.82
N ALA A 11 26.03 -24.26 49.83
CA ALA A 11 24.67 -24.83 49.83
C ALA A 11 23.70 -23.64 50.02
N THR A 12 22.42 -23.86 49.72
CA THR A 12 21.24 -23.21 50.32
C THR A 12 20.58 -22.06 49.56
N ALA A 13 19.28 -22.25 49.36
CA ALA A 13 18.29 -21.40 48.69
C ALA A 13 17.23 -20.90 49.68
N ALA A 14 16.40 -19.97 49.20
CA ALA A 14 15.07 -19.53 49.69
C ALA A 14 15.08 -18.58 50.93
N PRO A 15 14.00 -17.80 51.25
CA PRO A 15 12.59 -18.07 50.91
C PRO A 15 11.62 -16.90 50.63
N ARG A 16 10.40 -17.27 50.20
CA ARG A 16 9.11 -16.52 50.29
C ARG A 16 8.43 -16.79 51.64
N PRO A 17 7.36 -16.05 52.01
CA PRO A 17 6.30 -16.65 52.84
C PRO A 17 4.86 -16.41 52.34
N ALA A 18 3.95 -17.25 52.85
CA ALA A 18 2.52 -17.36 52.60
C ALA A 18 1.66 -16.96 53.83
N THR A 19 0.35 -16.75 53.60
CA THR A 19 -0.87 -16.59 54.46
C THR A 19 -1.00 -17.55 55.68
N PRO A 20 -1.93 -17.46 56.70
CA PRO A 20 -3.41 -17.19 56.59
C PRO A 20 -4.28 -16.69 57.82
N MET A 21 -5.58 -16.41 57.56
CA MET A 21 -6.90 -16.62 58.29
C MET A 21 -7.19 -16.20 59.77
N ALA A 22 -8.32 -15.48 60.02
CA ALA A 22 -9.57 -15.99 60.69
C ALA A 22 -10.50 -14.93 61.40
N ASN A 23 -11.82 -15.02 61.11
CA ASN A 23 -13.09 -14.84 61.89
C ASN A 23 -13.43 -13.67 62.85
N GLY A 24 -14.71 -13.21 62.79
CA GLY A 24 -15.50 -12.81 63.97
C GLY A 24 -16.58 -11.71 63.78
N VAL A 25 -17.83 -11.99 64.19
CA VAL A 25 -19.10 -11.24 63.96
C VAL A 25 -19.64 -10.64 65.27
N ALA A 26 -20.35 -9.49 65.26
CA ALA A 26 -21.58 -9.20 66.05
C ALA A 26 -22.19 -7.81 65.75
N ASN A 27 -23.49 -7.70 65.99
CA ASN A 27 -24.50 -6.75 65.52
C ASN A 27 -25.35 -6.23 66.71
N GLN A 28 -25.94 -5.01 66.63
CA GLN A 28 -27.12 -4.43 67.36
C GLN A 28 -26.94 -2.92 67.63
N SER A 29 -27.92 -1.98 67.62
CA SER A 29 -29.30 -1.81 67.11
C SER A 29 -29.87 -0.45 67.65
N MET A 30 -30.52 0.38 66.78
CA MET A 30 -31.76 1.23 66.92
C MET A 30 -32.05 2.10 68.19
N PRO A 31 -32.95 3.14 68.21
CA PRO A 31 -34.25 3.23 67.49
C PRO A 31 -34.81 4.62 67.04
N ASP A 32 -35.93 4.54 66.28
CA ASP A 32 -36.92 5.59 65.93
C ASP A 32 -37.98 5.83 67.04
N PRO A 33 -38.80 6.90 66.91
CA PRO A 33 -40.25 6.75 67.06
C PRO A 33 -41.11 7.54 66.02
N ALA A 34 -42.41 7.20 65.93
CA ALA A 34 -43.39 7.68 64.94
C ALA A 34 -44.65 8.36 65.52
N SER A 35 -45.41 9.05 64.62
CA SER A 35 -46.83 9.50 64.67
C SER A 35 -47.13 10.87 65.36
N THR A 36 -48.00 11.83 64.93
CA THR A 36 -49.29 11.83 64.19
C THR A 36 -49.68 13.23 63.58
N ASN A 37 -50.49 13.22 62.49
CA ASN A 37 -51.60 14.11 62.03
C ASN A 37 -51.49 15.64 61.75
N GLY A 38 -52.00 16.06 60.56
CA GLY A 38 -52.58 17.39 60.30
C GLY A 38 -52.65 17.85 58.82
N HIS A 39 -53.75 17.60 58.11
CA HIS A 39 -54.17 18.28 56.86
C HIS A 39 -55.03 19.54 57.20
N PRO A 40 -55.30 20.55 56.33
CA PRO A 40 -55.72 20.39 54.93
C PRO A 40 -55.32 21.46 53.86
N ALA A 41 -55.60 21.07 52.61
CA ALA A 41 -56.07 21.85 51.45
C ALA A 41 -55.22 22.99 50.82
N HIS A 42 -54.77 22.79 49.56
CA HIS A 42 -55.49 23.29 48.38
C HIS A 42 -54.91 22.76 47.05
N ASN A 43 -55.81 22.51 46.11
CA ASN A 43 -55.64 22.02 44.74
C ASN A 43 -54.62 22.79 43.89
N HIS A 44 -53.82 22.07 43.09
CA HIS A 44 -53.79 22.34 41.65
C HIS A 44 -53.38 21.11 40.82
N GLU A 45 -53.97 21.05 39.64
CA GLU A 45 -54.04 19.95 38.68
C GLU A 45 -52.72 19.35 38.18
N THR A 46 -52.88 18.08 37.86
CA THR A 46 -52.01 17.14 37.16
C THR A 46 -51.55 17.60 35.77
N ARG A 47 -50.24 17.59 35.52
CA ARG A 47 -49.65 17.26 34.20
C ARG A 47 -48.27 16.62 34.37
N PRO A 48 -47.91 15.57 33.59
CA PRO A 48 -46.65 14.84 33.79
C PRO A 48 -45.44 15.64 33.31
N ALA A 49 -44.33 15.51 34.05
CA ALA A 49 -43.04 16.10 33.71
C ALA A 49 -42.47 15.50 32.40
N PRO A 50 -41.98 16.33 31.46
CA PRO A 50 -41.29 15.83 30.28
C PRO A 50 -39.84 15.47 30.64
N THR A 51 -39.40 14.36 30.07
CA THR A 51 -38.01 13.88 30.04
C THR A 51 -37.02 14.96 29.60
N PRO A 52 -35.81 15.04 30.18
CA PRO A 52 -34.81 16.02 29.77
C PRO A 52 -34.32 15.71 28.34
N PRO A 53 -34.15 16.74 27.48
CA PRO A 53 -33.73 16.54 26.10
C PRO A 53 -32.24 16.15 26.03
N THR A 54 -31.99 15.11 25.24
CA THR A 54 -30.67 14.76 24.70
C THR A 54 -30.09 15.96 23.95
N ASN A 55 -29.00 16.51 24.49
CA ASN A 55 -28.28 17.60 23.86
C ASN A 55 -27.56 17.12 22.59
N MET A 56 -28.01 17.65 21.46
CA MET A 56 -27.28 17.77 20.21
C MET A 56 -26.02 18.61 20.42
N ALA A 57 -24.85 18.02 20.22
CA ALA A 57 -23.57 18.74 20.13
C ALA A 57 -23.03 18.69 18.71
N GLY A 58 -23.07 19.85 18.05
CA GLY A 58 -21.95 20.48 17.34
C GLY A 58 -21.06 19.64 16.42
N LYS A 59 -21.34 19.75 15.11
CA LYS A 59 -20.36 19.67 14.03
C LYS A 59 -19.10 20.49 14.38
N LYS A 60 -17.95 19.84 14.52
CA LYS A 60 -16.61 20.45 14.41
C LYS A 60 -15.81 19.70 13.35
N GLY A 61 -15.27 20.47 12.40
CA GLY A 61 -14.05 20.23 11.63
C GLY A 61 -13.82 18.83 11.07
N LYS A 62 -14.09 18.66 9.78
CA LYS A 62 -13.62 17.54 8.95
C LYS A 62 -12.10 17.65 8.79
N GLN A 63 -11.34 17.35 9.85
CA GLN A 63 -9.94 16.99 9.70
C GLN A 63 -9.92 15.61 9.02
N LYS A 64 -9.26 15.54 7.88
CA LYS A 64 -8.96 14.30 7.15
C LYS A 64 -8.12 13.44 8.11
N LYS A 65 -8.78 12.60 8.92
CA LYS A 65 -8.11 11.60 9.75
C LYS A 65 -7.28 10.74 8.80
N ALA A 66 -5.97 10.73 9.00
CA ALA A 66 -5.15 9.67 8.45
C ALA A 66 -5.77 8.34 8.93
N PRO A 67 -5.93 7.34 8.04
CA PRO A 67 -6.57 6.09 8.41
C PRO A 67 -5.79 5.52 9.60
N GLU A 68 -6.51 5.22 10.69
CA GLU A 68 -5.90 4.55 11.83
C GLU A 68 -5.20 3.27 11.36
N PRO A 69 -4.11 2.82 11.99
CA PRO A 69 -3.40 1.59 11.57
C PRO A 69 -4.33 0.37 11.46
N ASN A 70 -5.44 0.37 12.21
CA ASN A 70 -6.50 -0.64 12.11
C ASN A 70 -7.39 -0.48 10.86
N GLU A 71 -7.63 0.75 10.38
CA GLU A 71 -8.32 1.01 9.10
C GLU A 71 -7.41 0.72 7.90
N ALA A 72 -6.13 1.07 7.97
CA ALA A 72 -5.16 0.72 6.93
C ALA A 72 -4.98 -0.80 6.83
N SER A 73 -4.88 -1.50 7.97
CA SER A 73 -4.83 -2.97 7.99
C SER A 73 -6.13 -3.60 7.48
N LYS A 74 -7.30 -3.03 7.79
CA LYS A 74 -8.58 -3.46 7.22
C LYS A 74 -8.69 -3.19 5.71
N LEU A 75 -8.15 -2.09 5.21
CA LEU A 75 -8.09 -1.79 3.78
C LEU A 75 -7.18 -2.76 3.04
N ILE A 76 -6.03 -3.10 3.63
CA ILE A 76 -5.12 -4.11 3.08
C ILE A 76 -5.78 -5.49 3.11
N ALA A 77 -6.40 -5.89 4.22
CA ALA A 77 -7.11 -7.16 4.33
C ALA A 77 -8.30 -7.24 3.37
N ALA A 78 -9.05 -6.15 3.19
CA ALA A 78 -10.13 -6.06 2.21
C ALA A 78 -9.59 -6.13 0.77
N ARG A 79 -8.43 -5.52 0.49
CA ARG A 79 -7.78 -5.60 -0.82
C ARG A 79 -7.24 -6.99 -1.11
N ILE A 80 -6.65 -7.66 -0.13
CA ILE A 80 -6.22 -9.06 -0.23
C ILE A 80 -7.44 -9.96 -0.47
N SER A 81 -8.51 -9.80 0.31
CA SER A 81 -9.75 -10.57 0.13
C SER A 81 -10.37 -10.34 -1.24
N GLN A 82 -10.34 -9.10 -1.75
CA GLN A 82 -10.82 -8.78 -3.09
C GLN A 82 -9.97 -9.46 -4.17
N LEU A 83 -8.63 -9.38 -4.08
CA LEU A 83 -7.74 -10.02 -5.03
C LEU A 83 -7.83 -11.54 -4.99
N GLU A 84 -8.03 -12.15 -3.82
CA GLU A 84 -8.27 -13.58 -3.69
C GLU A 84 -9.61 -14.01 -4.30
N LEU A 85 -10.65 -13.19 -4.16
CA LEU A 85 -11.96 -13.43 -4.75
C LEU A 85 -11.94 -13.24 -6.28
N ASP A 86 -11.20 -12.23 -6.76
CA ASP A 86 -10.96 -12.00 -8.19
C ASP A 86 -10.17 -13.16 -8.80
N ALA A 87 -9.10 -13.64 -8.14
CA ALA A 87 -8.31 -14.79 -8.59
C ALA A 87 -9.11 -16.11 -8.54
N ALA A 88 -9.99 -16.29 -7.55
CA ALA A 88 -10.91 -17.41 -7.51
C ALA A 88 -11.91 -17.34 -8.68
N GLY A 89 -12.41 -16.14 -9.00
CA GLY A 89 -13.28 -15.89 -10.15
C GLY A 89 -12.59 -16.16 -11.49
N GLU A 90 -11.33 -15.75 -11.65
CA GLU A 90 -10.52 -16.06 -12.84
C GLU A 90 -10.29 -17.56 -13.01
N LYS A 91 -9.99 -18.26 -11.91
CA LYS A 91 -9.83 -19.73 -11.93
C LYS A 91 -11.12 -20.46 -12.29
N ASP A 92 -12.26 -19.99 -11.79
CA ASP A 92 -13.57 -20.55 -12.14
C ASP A 92 -13.91 -20.27 -13.62
N GLN A 93 -13.59 -19.07 -14.14
CA GLN A 93 -13.74 -18.73 -15.55
C GLN A 93 -12.86 -19.61 -16.45
N GLU A 94 -11.61 -19.84 -16.06
CA GLU A 94 -10.69 -20.70 -16.81
C GLU A 94 -11.18 -22.15 -16.84
N ALA A 95 -11.69 -22.65 -15.71
CA ALA A 95 -12.30 -23.99 -15.64
C ALA A 95 -13.59 -24.10 -16.49
N GLU A 96 -14.39 -23.05 -16.57
CA GLU A 96 -15.57 -22.98 -17.45
C GLU A 96 -15.15 -23.04 -18.93
N ILE A 97 -14.16 -22.23 -19.32
CA ILE A 97 -13.59 -22.23 -20.68
C ILE A 97 -13.08 -23.63 -21.05
N GLU A 98 -12.35 -24.29 -20.14
CA GLU A 98 -11.83 -25.63 -20.38
C GLU A 98 -12.95 -26.66 -20.58
N ARG A 99 -14.05 -26.55 -19.81
CA ARG A 99 -15.23 -27.41 -19.97
C ARG A 99 -15.93 -27.15 -21.31
N GLU A 100 -16.10 -25.89 -21.71
CA GLU A 100 -16.73 -25.50 -22.97
C GLU A 100 -15.89 -25.98 -24.17
N VAL A 101 -14.56 -25.84 -24.11
CA VAL A 101 -13.63 -26.37 -25.12
C VAL A 101 -13.72 -27.90 -25.22
N LYS A 102 -13.76 -28.60 -24.08
CA LYS A 102 -13.92 -30.07 -24.06
C LYS A 102 -15.26 -30.50 -24.65
N LYS A 103 -16.34 -29.75 -24.37
CA LYS A 103 -17.68 -29.99 -24.92
C LYS A 103 -17.73 -29.74 -26.43
N ALA A 104 -17.19 -28.62 -26.89
CA ALA A 104 -17.11 -28.28 -28.32
C ALA A 104 -16.29 -29.30 -29.10
N ASN A 105 -15.17 -29.79 -28.55
CA ASN A 105 -14.38 -30.85 -29.16
C ASN A 105 -15.13 -32.18 -29.26
N ARG A 106 -15.85 -32.59 -28.21
CA ARG A 106 -16.68 -33.81 -28.23
C ARG A 106 -17.80 -33.71 -29.26
N GLU A 107 -18.45 -32.56 -29.35
CA GLU A 107 -19.51 -32.30 -30.33
C GLU A 107 -18.98 -32.32 -31.77
N LEU A 108 -17.84 -31.66 -32.01
CA LEU A 108 -17.16 -31.68 -33.31
C LEU A 108 -16.78 -33.10 -33.73
N HIS A 109 -16.22 -33.89 -32.81
CA HIS A 109 -15.85 -35.28 -33.09
C HIS A 109 -17.08 -36.16 -33.35
N SER A 110 -18.18 -35.94 -32.62
CA SER A 110 -19.45 -36.64 -32.84
C SER A 110 -20.02 -36.35 -34.24
N GLN A 111 -20.05 -35.08 -34.64
CA GLN A 111 -20.58 -34.64 -35.94
C GLN A 111 -19.73 -35.13 -37.11
N THR A 112 -18.39 -35.14 -36.96
CA THR A 112 -17.46 -35.54 -38.04
C THR A 112 -17.30 -37.05 -38.18
N SER A 113 -17.56 -37.84 -37.13
CA SER A 113 -17.33 -39.30 -37.11
C SER A 113 -18.12 -40.11 -38.14
N ARG A 114 -19.26 -39.59 -38.63
CA ARG A 114 -20.16 -40.27 -39.59
C ARG A 114 -20.08 -39.70 -41.00
N MET A 115 -19.21 -38.72 -41.23
CA MET A 115 -19.08 -38.03 -42.52
C MET A 115 -18.01 -38.71 -43.37
N SER A 116 -18.18 -38.70 -44.70
CA SER A 116 -17.08 -39.06 -45.61
C SER A 116 -15.98 -37.99 -45.57
N ASP A 117 -14.76 -38.33 -45.99
CA ASP A 117 -13.62 -37.41 -45.84
C ASP A 117 -13.81 -36.10 -46.61
N ILE A 118 -14.48 -36.13 -47.77
CA ILE A 118 -14.84 -34.92 -48.53
C ILE A 118 -15.85 -34.05 -47.77
N GLN A 119 -16.87 -34.67 -47.14
CA GLN A 119 -17.88 -33.96 -46.36
C GLN A 119 -17.28 -33.39 -45.05
N LYS A 120 -16.32 -34.09 -44.43
CA LYS A 120 -15.58 -33.58 -43.26
C LYS A 120 -14.81 -32.32 -43.62
N ILE A 121 -14.12 -32.31 -44.76
CA ILE A 121 -13.35 -31.14 -45.23
C ILE A 121 -14.28 -29.95 -45.43
N ASP A 122 -15.41 -30.11 -46.12
CA ASP A 122 -16.38 -29.02 -46.33
C ASP A 122 -16.97 -28.51 -45.01
N HIS A 123 -17.34 -29.42 -44.10
CA HIS A 123 -17.92 -29.06 -42.80
C HIS A 123 -16.92 -28.34 -41.91
N LEU A 124 -15.67 -28.82 -41.83
CA LEU A 124 -14.60 -28.18 -41.07
C LEU A 124 -14.25 -26.82 -41.65
N THR A 125 -14.18 -26.69 -42.98
CA THR A 125 -13.92 -25.42 -43.66
C THR A 125 -15.00 -24.39 -43.35
N LYS A 126 -16.28 -24.80 -43.44
CA LYS A 126 -17.42 -23.94 -43.06
C LYS A 126 -17.39 -23.55 -41.58
N ARG A 127 -17.15 -24.52 -40.68
CA ARG A 127 -17.05 -24.29 -39.24
C ARG A 127 -15.92 -23.32 -38.88
N CYS A 128 -14.76 -23.45 -39.53
CA CYS A 128 -13.63 -22.52 -39.36
C CYS A 128 -13.98 -21.10 -39.84
N SER A 129 -14.69 -20.96 -40.96
CA SER A 129 -15.15 -19.67 -41.48
C SER A 129 -16.18 -18.99 -40.57
N ASP A 130 -17.14 -19.76 -40.06
CA ASP A 130 -18.15 -19.29 -39.12
C ASP A 130 -17.50 -18.83 -37.79
N LEU A 131 -16.59 -19.63 -37.23
CA LEU A 131 -15.83 -19.29 -36.01
C LEU A 131 -14.98 -18.04 -36.19
N LEU A 132 -14.32 -17.88 -37.34
CA LEU A 132 -13.55 -16.67 -37.64
C LEU A 132 -14.45 -15.42 -37.69
N SER A 133 -15.64 -15.56 -38.27
CA SER A 133 -16.61 -14.46 -38.38
C SER A 133 -17.19 -14.08 -37.02
N GLU A 134 -17.49 -15.07 -36.17
CA GLU A 134 -17.93 -14.85 -34.79
C GLU A 134 -16.83 -14.22 -33.93
N MET A 135 -15.58 -14.66 -34.07
CA MET A 135 -14.45 -14.08 -33.36
C MET A 135 -14.26 -12.60 -33.72
N LYS A 136 -14.30 -12.25 -35.02
CA LYS A 136 -14.27 -10.85 -35.48
C LYS A 136 -15.47 -10.03 -34.98
N ARG A 137 -16.66 -10.64 -34.86
CA ARG A 137 -17.83 -9.98 -34.28
C ARG A 137 -17.62 -9.68 -32.79
N HIS A 138 -17.12 -10.65 -32.02
CA HIS A 138 -16.81 -10.50 -30.60
C HIS A 138 -15.71 -9.48 -30.35
N GLU A 139 -14.68 -9.41 -31.21
CA GLU A 139 -13.64 -8.40 -31.13
C GLU A 139 -14.21 -6.98 -31.29
N ARG A 140 -15.06 -6.75 -32.29
CA ARG A 140 -15.74 -5.45 -32.49
C ARG A 140 -16.64 -5.09 -31.31
N GLU A 141 -17.36 -6.07 -30.75
CA GLU A 141 -18.22 -5.87 -29.58
C GLU A 141 -17.39 -5.56 -28.32
N SER A 142 -16.26 -6.22 -28.13
CA SER A 142 -15.30 -5.95 -27.05
C SER A 142 -14.76 -4.52 -27.12
N ILE A 143 -14.38 -4.06 -28.32
CA ILE A 143 -13.92 -2.67 -28.53
C ILE A 143 -15.04 -1.67 -28.18
N LYS A 144 -16.28 -1.93 -28.60
CA LYS A 144 -17.44 -1.08 -28.25
C LYS A 144 -17.71 -1.06 -26.74
N ASN A 145 -17.63 -2.22 -26.09
CA ASN A 145 -17.81 -2.34 -24.65
C ASN A 145 -16.70 -1.63 -23.88
N LYS A 146 -15.44 -1.72 -24.33
CA LYS A 146 -14.32 -0.95 -23.78
C LYS A 146 -14.58 0.55 -23.86
N LYS A 147 -14.93 1.08 -25.04
CA LYS A 147 -15.28 2.50 -25.23
C LYS A 147 -16.46 2.94 -24.34
N ARG A 148 -17.49 2.10 -24.19
CA ARG A 148 -18.61 2.35 -23.29
C ARG A 148 -18.18 2.37 -21.82
N GLY A 149 -17.28 1.48 -21.43
CA GLY A 149 -16.68 1.46 -20.09
C GLY A 149 -15.92 2.75 -19.79
N ASP A 150 -15.07 3.19 -20.72
CA ASP A 150 -14.30 4.43 -20.59
C ASP A 150 -15.22 5.66 -20.49
N GLN A 151 -16.28 5.70 -21.32
CA GLN A 151 -17.27 6.78 -21.27
C GLN A 151 -18.03 6.81 -19.94
N LEU A 152 -18.49 5.66 -19.45
CA LEU A 152 -19.17 5.58 -18.14
C LEU A 152 -18.25 5.98 -16.99
N GLN A 153 -16.96 5.64 -17.09
CA GLN A 153 -15.97 6.04 -16.10
C GLN A 153 -15.77 7.57 -16.10
N LYS A 154 -15.66 8.19 -17.28
CA LYS A 154 -15.61 9.66 -17.45
C LYS A 154 -16.86 10.35 -16.89
N ASP A 155 -18.05 9.83 -17.20
CA ASP A 155 -19.32 10.37 -16.71
C ASP A 155 -19.45 10.24 -15.19
N LYS A 156 -18.94 9.16 -14.61
CA LYS A 156 -18.88 8.97 -13.15
C LYS A 156 -17.98 10.01 -12.50
N ASP A 157 -16.82 10.27 -13.06
CA ASP A 157 -15.86 11.24 -12.53
C ASP A 157 -16.37 12.68 -12.69
N ASN A 158 -17.01 12.99 -13.81
CA ASN A 158 -17.71 14.26 -14.03
C ASN A 158 -18.83 14.46 -12.98
N THR A 159 -19.71 13.48 -12.80
CA THR A 159 -20.78 13.50 -11.80
C THR A 159 -20.22 13.69 -10.39
N ARG A 160 -19.12 13.01 -10.05
CA ARG A 160 -18.44 13.15 -8.76
C ARG A 160 -17.93 14.58 -8.54
N ASN A 161 -17.34 15.19 -9.57
CA ASN A 161 -16.85 16.56 -9.52
C ASN A 161 -17.99 17.57 -9.35
N GLU A 162 -19.10 17.39 -10.06
CA GLU A 162 -20.30 18.22 -9.89
C GLU A 162 -20.90 18.10 -8.49
N LEU A 163 -20.98 16.88 -7.94
CA LEU A 163 -21.44 16.66 -6.57
C LEU A 163 -20.55 17.38 -5.54
N ASN A 164 -19.23 17.35 -5.74
CA ASN A 164 -18.28 18.06 -4.87
C ASN A 164 -18.48 19.59 -4.93
N LYS A 165 -18.70 20.15 -6.12
CA LYS A 165 -19.02 21.57 -6.32
C LYS A 165 -20.33 21.94 -5.62
N THR A 166 -21.39 21.15 -5.84
CA THR A 166 -22.71 21.35 -5.21
C THR A 166 -22.64 21.28 -3.69
N THR A 167 -21.90 20.31 -3.15
CA THR A 167 -21.68 20.18 -1.70
C THR A 167 -20.97 21.41 -1.14
N SER A 168 -19.93 21.89 -1.82
CA SER A 168 -19.19 23.09 -1.40
C SER A 168 -20.05 24.35 -1.43
N LEU A 169 -20.90 24.51 -2.46
CA LEU A 169 -21.85 25.62 -2.55
C LEU A 169 -22.88 25.55 -1.41
N LYS A 170 -23.43 24.37 -1.14
CA LYS A 170 -24.36 24.14 -0.03
C LYS A 170 -23.73 24.53 1.32
N GLU A 171 -22.48 24.14 1.57
CA GLU A 171 -21.78 24.53 2.80
C GLU A 171 -21.58 26.05 2.92
N LYS A 172 -21.28 26.74 1.81
CA LYS A 172 -21.19 28.21 1.79
C LYS A 172 -22.54 28.86 2.09
N LEU A 173 -23.62 28.37 1.48
CA LEU A 173 -24.99 28.87 1.74
C LEU A 173 -25.41 28.63 3.19
N GLU A 174 -25.15 27.44 3.74
CA GLU A 174 -25.45 27.14 5.15
C GLU A 174 -24.71 28.09 6.10
N LYS A 175 -23.45 28.43 5.81
CA LYS A 175 -22.69 29.42 6.59
C LYS A 175 -23.32 30.80 6.50
N LEU A 176 -23.63 31.27 5.29
CA LEU A 176 -24.27 32.57 5.08
C LEU A 176 -25.62 32.66 5.78
N CYS A 177 -26.46 31.61 5.72
CA CYS A 177 -27.73 31.57 6.42
C CYS A 177 -27.56 31.66 7.94
N ARG A 178 -26.57 30.95 8.52
CA ARG A 178 -26.28 31.02 9.97
C ARG A 178 -25.80 32.40 10.39
N GLU A 179 -24.96 33.03 9.58
CA GLU A 179 -24.43 34.37 9.84
C GLU A 179 -25.52 35.43 9.74
N LEU A 180 -26.34 35.37 8.68
CA LEU A 180 -27.51 36.24 8.53
C LEU A 180 -28.47 36.09 9.71
N GLN A 181 -28.73 34.87 10.17
CA GLN A 181 -29.60 34.62 11.32
C GLN A 181 -28.99 35.13 12.63
N LYS A 182 -27.67 35.06 12.79
CA LYS A 182 -26.94 35.62 13.93
C LYS A 182 -27.04 37.14 13.95
N GLU A 183 -26.79 37.82 12.82
CA GLU A 183 -26.93 39.28 12.72
C GLU A 183 -28.37 39.73 12.92
N ASN A 184 -29.36 39.00 12.39
CA ASN A 184 -30.78 39.34 12.62
C ASN A 184 -31.15 39.26 14.12
N ASN A 185 -30.69 38.23 14.83
CA ASN A 185 -30.89 38.12 16.27
C ASN A 185 -30.17 39.21 17.06
N LYS A 186 -28.95 39.58 16.63
CA LYS A 186 -28.19 40.68 17.21
C LYS A 186 -28.94 42.01 17.06
N LEU A 187 -29.37 42.36 15.85
CA LEU A 187 -30.15 43.57 15.58
C LEU A 187 -31.46 43.60 16.37
N LYS A 188 -32.15 42.45 16.49
CA LYS A 188 -33.36 42.34 17.32
C LYS A 188 -33.07 42.64 18.80
N ASN A 189 -31.96 42.14 19.34
CA ASN A 189 -31.54 42.40 20.72
C ASN A 189 -31.10 43.85 20.93
N GLU A 190 -30.36 44.42 19.98
CA GLU A 190 -29.95 45.83 20.01
C GLU A 190 -31.16 46.75 19.97
N ASN A 191 -32.11 46.51 19.07
CA ASN A 191 -33.34 47.29 18.96
C ASN A 191 -34.18 47.20 20.25
N LYS A 192 -34.29 45.99 20.84
CA LYS A 192 -34.94 45.82 22.16
C LYS A 192 -34.22 46.61 23.25
N THR A 193 -32.90 46.54 23.31
CA THR A 193 -32.10 47.28 24.31
C THR A 193 -32.25 48.79 24.15
N LEU A 194 -32.28 49.28 22.90
CA LEU A 194 -32.50 50.68 22.59
C LEU A 194 -33.89 51.13 23.05
N SER A 195 -34.92 50.33 22.75
CA SER A 195 -36.29 50.58 23.19
C SER A 195 -36.41 50.58 24.73
N ASP A 196 -35.83 49.60 25.41
CA ASP A 196 -35.80 49.53 26.88
C ASP A 196 -35.08 50.75 27.48
N THR A 197 -33.98 51.20 26.86
CA THR A 197 -33.23 52.38 27.30
C THR A 197 -34.04 53.66 27.12
N GLN A 198 -34.75 53.79 25.99
CA GLN A 198 -35.64 54.91 25.73
C GLN A 198 -36.76 54.99 26.77
N VAL A 199 -37.42 53.86 27.07
CA VAL A 199 -38.48 53.80 28.09
C VAL A 199 -37.93 54.15 29.48
N ARG A 200 -36.77 53.61 29.87
CA ARG A 200 -36.13 53.96 31.16
C ARG A 200 -35.78 55.44 31.25
N SER A 201 -35.26 56.02 30.16
CA SER A 201 -34.96 57.44 30.09
C SER A 201 -36.22 58.29 30.25
N GLN A 202 -37.29 57.94 29.52
CA GLN A 202 -38.58 58.60 29.64
C GLN A 202 -39.12 58.55 31.07
N ASN A 203 -39.19 57.36 31.68
CA ASN A 203 -39.65 57.20 33.06
C ASN A 203 -38.79 58.00 34.06
N SER A 204 -37.47 58.04 33.86
CA SER A 204 -36.56 58.84 34.70
C SER A 204 -36.85 60.33 34.62
N TRP A 205 -37.15 60.85 33.42
CA TRP A 205 -37.57 62.23 33.25
C TRP A 205 -38.94 62.50 33.86
N ASP A 206 -39.92 61.62 33.64
CA ASP A 206 -41.25 61.74 34.24
C ASP A 206 -41.19 61.74 35.77
N GLU A 207 -40.34 60.91 36.37
CA GLU A 207 -40.11 60.86 37.81
C GLU A 207 -39.43 62.13 38.33
N ARG A 208 -38.43 62.67 37.60
CA ARG A 208 -37.80 63.96 37.93
C ARG A 208 -38.79 65.12 37.88
N TYR A 209 -39.65 65.18 36.86
CA TYR A 209 -40.69 66.20 36.74
C TYR A 209 -41.73 66.06 37.84
N SER A 210 -42.20 64.84 38.11
CA SER A 210 -43.14 64.56 39.22
C SER A 210 -42.55 64.95 40.57
N GLY A 211 -41.27 64.64 40.81
CA GLY A 211 -40.56 65.02 42.04
C GLY A 211 -40.25 66.52 42.15
N LEU A 212 -40.14 67.25 41.03
CA LEU A 212 -40.06 68.70 41.04
C LEU A 212 -41.41 69.33 41.40
N LEU A 213 -42.48 68.87 40.76
CA LEU A 213 -43.85 69.30 41.06
C LEU A 213 -44.19 69.07 42.53
N ARG A 214 -43.92 67.85 43.03
CA ARG A 214 -44.15 67.51 44.45
C ARG A 214 -43.37 68.42 45.39
N ARG A 215 -42.10 68.73 45.10
CA ARG A 215 -41.31 69.67 45.93
C ARG A 215 -41.87 71.09 45.89
N MET A 216 -42.42 71.53 44.77
CA MET A 216 -43.10 72.83 44.68
C MET A 216 -44.39 72.83 45.49
N ASP A 217 -45.17 71.75 45.43
CA ASP A 217 -46.38 71.57 46.25
C ASP A 217 -46.02 71.54 47.74
N ASP A 218 -44.99 70.77 48.14
CA ASP A 218 -44.51 70.68 49.52
C ASP A 218 -44.01 72.05 50.03
N TYR A 219 -43.25 72.80 49.20
CA TYR A 219 -42.80 74.16 49.56
C TYR A 219 -43.95 75.13 49.72
N GLN A 220 -44.98 75.00 48.87
CA GLN A 220 -46.20 75.78 48.98
C GLN A 220 -46.96 75.43 50.27
N GLU A 221 -47.11 74.14 50.58
CA GLU A 221 -47.74 73.66 51.81
C GLU A 221 -46.97 74.09 53.08
N GLU A 222 -45.64 74.05 53.06
CA GLU A 222 -44.80 74.44 54.19
C GLU A 222 -44.80 75.96 54.42
N LYS A 223 -44.87 76.75 53.34
CA LYS A 223 -45.11 78.20 53.41
C LYS A 223 -46.51 78.50 53.98
N ASP A 224 -47.51 77.74 53.56
CA ASP A 224 -48.90 77.91 54.00
C ASP A 224 -49.12 77.38 55.42
N ASN A 225 -48.28 76.46 55.91
CA ASN A 225 -48.43 75.83 57.22
C ASN A 225 -47.07 75.45 57.89
N PRO A 226 -46.33 76.41 58.49
CA PRO A 226 -45.01 76.18 59.06
C PRO A 226 -45.07 75.27 60.31
N ARG A 227 -44.33 74.15 60.28
CA ARG A 227 -44.30 73.17 61.37
C ARG A 227 -43.10 73.35 62.29
N LYS A 228 -43.31 73.21 63.61
CA LYS A 228 -42.25 73.07 64.61
C LYS A 228 -41.84 71.61 64.72
N GLN A 229 -40.55 71.34 64.53
CA GLN A 229 -39.97 70.00 64.64
C GLN A 229 -39.82 69.60 66.11
N VAL A 230 -40.34 68.42 66.47
CA VAL A 230 -40.10 67.76 67.75
C VAL A 230 -39.48 66.41 67.42
N VAL A 231 -38.28 66.15 67.94
CA VAL A 231 -37.52 64.92 67.69
C VAL A 231 -37.91 63.90 68.75
N ASP A 232 -38.41 62.75 68.29
CA ASP A 232 -38.80 61.61 69.10
C ASP A 232 -37.62 60.64 69.29
N MET A 233 -37.23 60.40 70.55
CA MET A 233 -36.03 59.65 70.91
C MET A 233 -36.19 58.12 70.80
N GLU A 234 -37.40 57.57 70.89
CA GLU A 234 -37.62 56.11 70.74
C GLU A 234 -37.37 55.64 69.30
N MET A 235 -37.63 56.52 68.34
CA MET A 235 -37.31 56.25 66.94
C MET A 235 -35.81 56.13 66.69
N ASP A 236 -34.98 56.94 67.36
CA ASP A 236 -33.51 56.90 67.20
C ASP A 236 -32.92 55.55 67.63
N GLU A 237 -33.46 54.95 68.69
CA GLU A 237 -33.02 53.64 69.18
C GLU A 237 -33.43 52.50 68.23
N PHE A 238 -34.65 52.55 67.67
CA PHE A 238 -35.07 51.62 66.62
C PHE A 238 -34.19 51.74 65.37
N PHE A 239 -33.84 52.97 64.95
CA PHE A 239 -32.93 53.20 63.84
C PHE A 239 -31.55 52.61 64.11
N ARG A 240 -30.97 52.80 65.31
CA ARG A 240 -29.70 52.17 65.68
C ARG A 240 -29.73 50.65 65.55
N GLN A 241 -30.80 50.01 66.00
CA GLN A 241 -30.92 48.55 65.96
C GLN A 241 -31.08 48.04 64.51
N ARG A 242 -31.82 48.79 63.68
CA ARG A 242 -31.91 48.53 62.23
C ARG A 242 -30.57 48.71 61.52
N PHE A 243 -29.80 49.74 61.84
CA PHE A 243 -28.47 49.95 61.26
C PHE A 243 -27.49 48.85 61.67
N LYS A 244 -27.53 48.42 62.94
CA LYS A 244 -26.69 47.30 63.40
C LYS A 244 -27.00 46.01 62.63
N SER A 245 -28.27 45.66 62.51
CA SER A 245 -28.69 44.48 61.74
C SER A 245 -28.31 44.58 60.26
N LEU A 246 -28.42 45.77 59.67
CA LEU A 246 -28.00 46.01 58.30
C LEU A 246 -26.50 45.76 58.12
N ILE A 247 -25.66 46.26 59.04
CA ILE A 247 -24.21 46.04 59.00
C ILE A 247 -23.87 44.54 59.11
N GLU A 248 -24.47 43.83 60.06
CA GLU A 248 -24.26 42.38 60.23
C GLU A 248 -24.67 41.58 58.98
N GLN A 249 -25.78 41.95 58.32
CA GLN A 249 -26.19 41.35 57.05
C GLN A 249 -25.20 41.62 55.91
N TYR A 250 -24.63 42.83 55.85
CA TYR A 250 -23.61 43.18 54.86
C TYR A 250 -22.33 42.37 55.08
N GLU A 251 -21.89 42.20 56.33
CA GLU A 251 -20.72 41.38 56.68
C GLU A 251 -20.92 39.90 56.31
N LEU A 252 -22.09 39.34 56.62
CA LEU A 252 -22.45 37.96 56.23
C LEU A 252 -22.45 37.78 54.71
N ARG A 253 -22.98 38.76 53.96
CA ARG A 253 -22.97 38.74 52.50
C ARG A 253 -21.54 38.81 51.95
N GLU A 254 -20.69 39.67 52.49
CA GLU A 254 -19.27 39.77 52.13
C GLU A 254 -18.53 38.45 52.36
N LEU A 255 -18.76 37.81 53.51
CA LEU A 255 -18.18 36.51 53.82
C LEU A 255 -18.65 35.42 52.84
N HIS A 256 -19.94 35.43 52.48
CA HIS A 256 -20.48 34.52 51.47
C HIS A 256 -19.82 34.72 50.11
N PHE A 257 -19.64 35.96 49.65
CA PHE A 257 -18.96 36.25 48.39
C PHE A 257 -17.50 35.81 48.40
N HIS A 258 -16.77 36.01 49.50
CA HIS A 258 -15.40 35.52 49.63
C HIS A 258 -15.32 33.98 49.54
N SER A 259 -16.24 33.27 50.21
CA SER A 259 -16.32 31.80 50.12
C SER A 259 -16.65 31.32 48.70
N GLN A 260 -17.58 32.01 48.02
CA GLN A 260 -17.97 31.70 46.66
C GLN A 260 -16.83 31.96 45.67
N MET A 261 -16.09 33.08 45.80
CA MET A 261 -14.93 33.39 44.98
C MET A 261 -13.83 32.34 45.12
N ARG A 262 -13.51 31.93 46.35
CA ARG A 262 -12.54 30.87 46.61
C ARG A 262 -12.95 29.54 45.95
N THR A 263 -14.23 29.21 46.00
CA THR A 263 -14.76 28.00 45.34
C THR A 263 -14.57 28.08 43.82
N LYS A 264 -14.84 29.26 43.22
CA LYS A 264 -14.64 29.48 41.79
C LYS A 264 -13.16 29.44 41.38
N GLU A 265 -12.26 29.97 42.20
CA GLU A 265 -10.82 29.87 41.97
C GLU A 265 -10.34 28.41 41.98
N LEU A 266 -10.82 27.61 42.93
CA LEU A 266 -10.51 26.17 42.97
C LEU A 266 -11.08 25.41 41.78
N GLU A 267 -12.31 25.70 41.35
CA GLU A 267 -12.90 25.12 40.13
C GLU A 267 -12.04 25.44 38.89
N VAL A 268 -11.57 26.69 38.76
CA VAL A 268 -10.69 27.08 37.65
C VAL A 268 -9.38 26.31 37.69
N GLN A 269 -8.72 26.25 38.84
CA GLN A 269 -7.46 25.51 39.00
C GLN A 269 -7.62 24.02 38.68
N PHE A 270 -8.69 23.39 39.17
CA PHE A 270 -8.98 21.99 38.87
C PHE A 270 -9.15 21.73 37.38
N ASN A 271 -9.93 22.59 36.68
CA ASN A 271 -10.13 22.46 35.24
C ASN A 271 -8.84 22.71 34.45
N LEU A 272 -8.00 23.65 34.89
CA LEU A 272 -6.69 23.89 34.28
C LEU A 272 -5.77 22.67 34.42
N ALA A 273 -5.64 22.12 35.62
CA ALA A 273 -4.81 20.94 35.86
C ALA A 273 -5.31 19.72 35.07
N ARG A 274 -6.64 19.55 34.97
CA ARG A 274 -7.24 18.52 34.12
C ARG A 274 -6.90 18.72 32.65
N PHE A 275 -6.99 19.95 32.15
CA PHE A 275 -6.64 20.29 30.77
C PHE A 275 -5.16 20.02 30.47
N GLU A 276 -4.25 20.43 31.36
CA GLU A 276 -2.81 20.18 31.20
C GLU A 276 -2.49 18.68 31.17
N ARG A 277 -3.16 17.87 32.00
CA ARG A 277 -3.00 16.41 32.00
C ARG A 277 -3.41 15.80 30.65
N GLU A 278 -4.57 16.19 30.14
CA GLU A 278 -5.04 15.69 28.84
C GLU A 278 -4.18 16.18 27.68
N LYS A 279 -3.70 17.42 27.74
CA LYS A 279 -2.75 17.96 26.77
C LYS A 279 -1.46 17.14 26.75
N LYS A 280 -0.87 16.83 27.91
CA LYS A 280 0.34 16.00 28.02
C LYS A 280 0.13 14.58 27.50
N ASN A 281 -1.02 13.97 27.79
CA ASN A 281 -1.38 12.66 27.24
C ASN A 281 -1.49 12.69 25.71
N TYR A 282 -2.16 13.70 25.16
CA TYR A 282 -2.26 13.88 23.72
C TYR A 282 -0.90 14.09 23.05
N GLU A 283 -0.02 14.89 23.64
CA GLU A 283 1.34 15.10 23.12
C GLU A 283 2.18 13.82 23.14
N SER A 284 2.06 13.01 24.20
CA SER A 284 2.70 11.69 24.29
C SER A 284 2.18 10.72 23.22
N GLU A 285 0.86 10.67 23.03
CA GLU A 285 0.25 9.79 22.02
C GLU A 285 0.60 10.24 20.60
N LEU A 286 0.63 11.55 20.35
CA LEU A 286 1.07 12.12 19.07
C LEU A 286 2.53 11.78 18.77
N SER A 287 3.42 11.83 19.77
CA SER A 287 4.81 11.43 19.64
C SER A 287 4.94 9.94 19.28
N ARG A 288 4.21 9.07 19.99
CA ARG A 288 4.16 7.63 19.72
C ARG A 288 3.63 7.32 18.32
N SER A 289 2.57 8.01 17.91
CA SER A 289 1.98 7.89 16.57
C SER A 289 2.98 8.28 15.47
N ARG A 290 3.72 9.38 15.65
CA ARG A 290 4.79 9.79 14.71
C ARG A 290 5.90 8.75 14.62
N GLN A 291 6.34 8.19 15.75
CA GLN A 291 7.36 7.15 15.77
C GLN A 291 6.89 5.87 15.05
N LEU A 292 5.65 5.42 15.30
CA LEU A 292 5.07 4.28 14.60
C LEU A 292 4.94 4.55 13.09
N ASN A 293 4.50 5.76 12.70
CA ASN A 293 4.36 6.12 11.30
C ASN A 293 5.71 6.07 10.57
N SER A 294 6.76 6.61 11.19
CA SER A 294 8.13 6.52 10.67
C SER A 294 8.59 5.05 10.54
N GLN A 295 8.30 4.21 11.53
CA GLN A 295 8.65 2.79 11.47
C GLN A 295 7.93 2.07 10.31
N VAL A 296 6.64 2.34 10.11
CA VAL A 296 5.86 1.78 8.99
C VAL A 296 6.43 2.24 7.64
N GLN A 297 6.81 3.51 7.51
CA GLN A 297 7.47 4.02 6.30
C GLN A 297 8.79 3.31 6.02
N THR A 298 9.62 3.10 7.05
CA THR A 298 10.87 2.34 6.91
C THR A 298 10.60 0.91 6.45
N PHE A 299 9.66 0.19 7.07
CA PHE A 299 9.32 -1.17 6.65
C PHE A 299 8.79 -1.22 5.22
N SER A 300 7.91 -0.29 4.85
CA SER A 300 7.38 -0.19 3.48
C SER A 300 8.48 0.05 2.45
N LYS A 301 9.46 0.91 2.78
CA LYS A 301 10.64 1.14 1.92
C LYS A 301 11.46 -0.14 1.77
N THR A 302 11.79 -0.81 2.88
CA THR A 302 12.56 -2.07 2.83
C THR A 302 11.83 -3.18 2.08
N GLU A 303 10.50 -3.27 2.20
CA GLU A 303 9.69 -4.23 1.45
C GLU A 303 9.77 -3.94 -0.05
N THR A 304 9.66 -2.67 -0.44
CA THR A 304 9.77 -2.24 -1.84
C THR A 304 11.13 -2.61 -2.43
N GLU A 305 12.22 -2.35 -1.69
CA GLU A 305 13.58 -2.72 -2.09
C GLU A 305 13.73 -4.24 -2.25
N LEU A 306 13.20 -5.04 -1.32
CA LEU A 306 13.23 -6.50 -1.41
C LEU A 306 12.43 -7.04 -2.59
N ARG A 307 11.25 -6.47 -2.87
CA ARG A 307 10.46 -6.81 -4.07
C ARG A 307 11.22 -6.49 -5.34
N GLN A 308 11.89 -5.35 -5.40
CA GLN A 308 12.72 -4.97 -6.55
C GLN A 308 13.89 -5.93 -6.73
N GLN A 309 14.60 -6.30 -5.66
CA GLN A 309 15.65 -7.31 -5.70
C GLN A 309 15.12 -8.66 -6.19
N LEU A 310 13.96 -9.11 -5.68
CA LEU A 310 13.34 -10.35 -6.11
C LEU A 310 13.02 -10.34 -7.62
N ASN A 311 12.47 -9.24 -8.13
CA ASN A 311 12.20 -9.11 -9.57
C ASN A 311 13.48 -9.25 -10.39
N VAL A 312 14.58 -8.57 -9.99
CA VAL A 312 15.88 -8.70 -10.66
C VAL A 312 16.39 -10.14 -10.63
N TYR A 313 16.24 -10.85 -9.50
CA TYR A 313 16.62 -12.27 -9.41
C TYR A 313 15.77 -13.15 -10.33
N VAL A 314 14.46 -12.92 -10.39
CA VAL A 314 13.55 -13.65 -11.29
C VAL A 314 13.93 -13.43 -12.75
N ASP A 315 14.23 -12.19 -13.13
CA ASP A 315 14.61 -11.86 -14.51
C ASP A 315 15.96 -12.49 -14.89
N LYS A 316 16.95 -12.44 -13.99
CA LYS A 316 18.22 -13.15 -14.18
C LYS A 316 18.03 -14.66 -14.31
N PHE A 317 17.17 -15.26 -13.47
CA PHE A 317 16.89 -16.68 -13.52
C PHE A 317 16.20 -17.07 -14.84
N LYS A 318 15.24 -16.26 -15.31
CA LYS A 318 14.62 -16.45 -16.62
C LYS A 318 15.64 -16.40 -17.75
N GLN A 319 16.56 -15.43 -17.71
CA GLN A 319 17.64 -15.30 -18.69
C GLN A 319 18.54 -16.55 -18.69
N GLU A 320 19.00 -17.00 -17.52
CA GLU A 320 19.82 -18.22 -17.41
C GLU A 320 19.07 -19.47 -17.92
N MET A 321 17.79 -19.60 -17.61
CA MET A 321 16.94 -20.68 -18.12
C MET A 321 16.80 -20.64 -19.64
N GLU A 322 16.66 -19.44 -20.23
CA GLU A 322 16.59 -19.27 -21.68
C GLU A 322 17.91 -19.63 -22.35
N ASP A 323 19.04 -19.18 -21.80
CA ASP A 323 20.38 -19.49 -22.30
C ASP A 323 20.68 -21.00 -22.22
N MET A 324 20.30 -21.63 -21.11
CA MET A 324 20.37 -23.09 -20.96
C MET A 324 19.50 -23.82 -21.99
N SER A 325 18.28 -23.35 -22.24
CA SER A 325 17.39 -23.91 -23.27
C SER A 325 18.00 -23.78 -24.68
N LYS A 326 18.58 -22.63 -25.01
CA LYS A 326 19.32 -22.40 -26.27
C LYS A 326 20.52 -23.35 -26.39
N LYS A 327 21.29 -23.51 -25.32
CA LYS A 327 22.44 -24.43 -25.27
C LYS A 327 22.01 -25.88 -25.49
N THR A 328 20.94 -26.32 -24.83
CA THR A 328 20.37 -27.66 -25.01
C THR A 328 19.97 -27.90 -26.47
N LYS A 329 19.22 -26.98 -27.08
CA LYS A 329 18.83 -27.08 -28.50
C LYS A 329 20.04 -27.12 -29.45
N ARG A 330 21.09 -26.34 -29.15
CA ARG A 330 22.34 -26.37 -29.95
C ARG A 330 23.03 -27.72 -29.84
N LEU A 331 23.16 -28.26 -28.64
CA LEU A 331 23.78 -29.57 -28.40
C LEU A 331 22.97 -30.69 -29.04
N GLU A 332 21.63 -30.63 -29.01
CA GLU A 332 20.76 -31.58 -29.72
C GLU A 332 21.01 -31.58 -31.23
N ARG A 333 21.08 -30.40 -31.86
CA ARG A 333 21.41 -30.27 -33.30
C ARG A 333 22.80 -30.79 -33.64
N GLU A 334 23.79 -30.48 -32.82
CA GLU A 334 25.17 -30.97 -33.01
C GLU A 334 25.22 -32.50 -32.91
N ASN A 335 24.50 -33.08 -31.95
CA ASN A 335 24.43 -34.52 -31.76
C ASN A 335 23.70 -35.22 -32.93
N GLU A 336 22.60 -34.65 -33.43
CA GLU A 336 21.94 -35.12 -34.66
C GLU A 336 22.89 -35.07 -35.86
N ASN A 337 23.64 -33.98 -36.03
CA ASN A 337 24.62 -33.85 -37.11
C ASN A 337 25.74 -34.87 -37.01
N LEU A 338 26.27 -35.11 -35.80
CA LEU A 338 27.27 -36.15 -35.56
C LEU A 338 26.72 -37.54 -35.90
N LYS A 339 25.47 -37.83 -35.54
CA LYS A 339 24.81 -39.08 -35.90
C LYS A 339 24.67 -39.25 -37.42
N ARG A 340 24.24 -38.20 -38.14
CA ARG A 340 24.18 -38.20 -39.61
C ARG A 340 25.55 -38.44 -40.25
N LYS A 341 26.59 -37.74 -39.77
CA LYS A 341 27.98 -37.94 -40.24
C LYS A 341 28.46 -39.37 -39.98
N HIS A 342 28.19 -39.91 -38.81
CA HIS A 342 28.55 -41.29 -38.46
C HIS A 342 27.83 -42.31 -39.37
N GLU A 343 26.53 -42.13 -39.62
CA GLU A 343 25.77 -42.95 -40.58
C GLU A 343 26.33 -42.84 -42.00
N GLN A 344 26.69 -41.63 -42.44
CA GLN A 344 27.29 -41.38 -43.75
C GLN A 344 28.66 -42.06 -43.89
N VAL A 345 29.53 -41.94 -42.89
CA VAL A 345 30.84 -42.62 -42.88
C VAL A 345 30.66 -44.14 -42.90
N ASN A 346 29.76 -44.69 -42.09
CA ASN A 346 29.46 -46.13 -42.11
C ASN A 346 28.96 -46.60 -43.48
N ASN A 347 28.07 -45.84 -44.12
CA ASN A 347 27.60 -46.14 -45.47
C ASN A 347 28.73 -46.09 -46.51
N ASN A 348 29.64 -45.12 -46.41
CA ASN A 348 30.81 -45.04 -47.29
C ASN A 348 31.77 -46.23 -47.09
N ILE A 349 32.01 -46.63 -45.83
CA ILE A 349 32.82 -47.82 -45.52
C ILE A 349 32.17 -49.08 -46.09
N LEU A 350 30.84 -49.22 -45.97
CA LEU A 350 30.11 -50.35 -46.55
C LEU A 350 30.29 -50.41 -48.07
N LYS A 351 30.13 -49.27 -48.77
CA LYS A 351 30.34 -49.17 -50.22
C LYS A 351 31.78 -49.53 -50.62
N MET A 352 32.78 -49.00 -49.91
CA MET A 352 34.19 -49.35 -50.17
C MET A 352 34.47 -50.83 -49.92
N ALA A 353 33.85 -51.44 -48.91
CA ALA A 353 33.97 -52.87 -48.64
C ALA A 353 33.31 -53.69 -49.76
N GLU A 354 32.14 -53.31 -50.24
CA GLU A 354 31.46 -53.94 -51.39
C GLU A 354 32.30 -53.85 -52.67
N GLU A 355 32.86 -52.68 -52.96
CA GLU A 355 33.74 -52.45 -54.11
C GLU A 355 35.03 -53.27 -54.02
N ARG A 356 35.66 -53.30 -52.84
CA ARG A 356 36.81 -54.19 -52.59
C ARG A 356 36.44 -55.65 -52.82
N ASN A 357 35.27 -56.09 -52.38
CA ASN A 357 34.83 -57.47 -52.56
C ASN A 357 34.60 -57.79 -54.05
N LYS A 358 34.01 -56.85 -54.80
CA LYS A 358 33.85 -56.94 -56.25
C LYS A 358 35.21 -57.05 -56.96
N ASN A 359 36.18 -56.20 -56.59
CA ASN A 359 37.54 -56.24 -57.13
C ASN A 359 38.24 -57.57 -56.81
N LEU A 360 38.05 -58.13 -55.61
CA LEU A 360 38.59 -59.45 -55.26
C LEU A 360 38.01 -60.57 -56.13
N VAL A 361 36.71 -60.55 -56.41
CA VAL A 361 36.06 -61.51 -57.33
C VAL A 361 36.63 -61.36 -58.74
N GLU A 362 36.75 -60.13 -59.24
CA GLU A 362 37.30 -59.84 -60.57
C GLU A 362 38.76 -60.28 -60.70
N ILE A 363 39.61 -59.98 -59.71
CA ILE A 363 40.99 -60.48 -59.64
C ILE A 363 41.01 -62.01 -59.65
N GLY A 364 40.11 -62.66 -58.91
CA GLY A 364 39.96 -64.12 -58.92
C GLY A 364 39.64 -64.67 -60.30
N ASP A 365 38.76 -64.02 -61.05
CA ASP A 365 38.40 -64.42 -62.40
C ASP A 365 39.51 -64.15 -63.43
N LEU A 366 40.24 -63.03 -63.30
CA LEU A 366 41.44 -62.75 -64.09
C LEU A 366 42.54 -63.79 -63.82
N LYS A 367 42.76 -64.20 -62.56
CA LYS A 367 43.69 -65.28 -62.21
C LYS A 367 43.30 -66.60 -62.86
N LYS A 368 42.02 -66.98 -62.84
CA LYS A 368 41.53 -68.18 -63.55
C LYS A 368 41.77 -68.10 -65.06
N LYS A 369 41.55 -66.94 -65.68
CA LYS A 369 41.84 -66.72 -67.11
C LYS A 369 43.34 -66.83 -67.39
N LEU A 370 44.18 -66.22 -66.57
CA LEU A 370 45.64 -66.31 -66.65
C LEU A 370 46.12 -67.75 -66.50
N GLU A 371 45.54 -68.52 -65.58
CA GLU A 371 45.90 -69.92 -65.37
C GLU A 371 45.49 -70.81 -66.56
N LYS A 372 44.33 -70.56 -67.16
CA LYS A 372 43.95 -71.19 -68.44
C LYS A 372 44.95 -70.84 -69.55
N LEU A 373 45.33 -69.57 -69.66
CA LEU A 373 46.27 -69.10 -70.67
C LEU A 373 47.68 -69.68 -70.46
N ASN A 374 48.17 -69.71 -69.22
CA ASN A 374 49.41 -70.37 -68.83
C ASN A 374 49.35 -71.89 -69.05
N GLY A 375 48.19 -72.51 -68.83
CA GLY A 375 47.93 -73.90 -69.18
C GLY A 375 48.08 -74.14 -70.69
N ILE A 376 47.49 -73.27 -71.52
CA ILE A 376 47.64 -73.30 -72.98
C ILE A 376 49.10 -73.07 -73.38
N ILE A 377 49.81 -72.11 -72.77
CA ILE A 377 51.23 -71.85 -73.03
C ILE A 377 52.10 -73.06 -72.67
N LYS A 378 51.87 -73.70 -71.50
CA LYS A 378 52.55 -74.94 -71.12
C LYS A 378 52.24 -76.08 -72.08
N GLN A 379 50.99 -76.20 -72.54
CA GLN A 379 50.55 -77.20 -73.49
C GLN A 379 51.17 -76.97 -74.89
N MET A 380 51.30 -75.71 -75.31
CA MET A 380 52.03 -75.31 -76.51
C MET A 380 53.56 -75.56 -76.39
N GLN A 381 54.17 -75.28 -75.24
CA GLN A 381 55.59 -75.57 -74.98
C GLN A 381 55.90 -77.08 -74.90
N GLN A 382 54.96 -77.91 -74.46
CA GLN A 382 55.10 -79.38 -74.50
C GLN A 382 54.99 -79.97 -75.92
N GLN A 383 54.43 -79.22 -76.88
CA GLN A 383 54.32 -79.64 -78.29
C GLN A 383 55.38 -79.02 -79.22
N GLY A 384 56.34 -78.24 -78.70
CA GLY A 384 57.42 -77.67 -79.51
C GLY A 384 58.67 -77.28 -78.69
N ARG A 385 59.77 -78.00 -78.95
CA ARG A 385 61.21 -77.71 -78.67
C ARG A 385 61.57 -76.69 -77.55
N GLY A 386 62.21 -77.21 -76.50
CA GLY A 386 63.49 -76.72 -75.90
C GLY A 386 63.61 -75.27 -75.38
N ILE A 387 63.82 -75.15 -74.07
CA ILE A 387 64.23 -73.94 -73.32
C ILE A 387 65.68 -73.50 -73.70
N PRO A 388 66.14 -72.29 -73.35
CA PRO A 388 66.97 -72.23 -72.14
C PRO A 388 66.77 -71.00 -71.23
N GLN A 389 67.32 -71.18 -70.04
CA GLN A 389 67.26 -70.43 -68.80
C GLN A 389 68.55 -69.59 -68.63
N GLY A 390 68.45 -68.40 -68.04
CA GLY A 390 69.56 -67.76 -67.31
C GLY A 390 69.90 -66.31 -67.70
N MET A 391 69.60 -65.35 -66.81
CA MET A 391 70.60 -64.43 -66.25
C MET A 391 69.99 -63.59 -65.10
N THR A 392 70.71 -63.60 -64.00
CA THR A 392 70.49 -63.02 -62.68
C THR A 392 71.00 -61.58 -62.58
N ASP A 393 70.33 -60.80 -61.71
CA ASP A 393 70.79 -59.70 -60.84
C ASP A 393 71.52 -58.48 -61.43
N GLN A 394 71.05 -57.25 -61.12
CA GLN A 394 71.62 -56.35 -60.07
C GLN A 394 71.14 -54.88 -60.19
N VAL A 395 70.84 -54.24 -59.03
CA VAL A 395 70.80 -52.78 -58.67
C VAL A 395 69.79 -51.88 -59.44
N GLU A 396 69.08 -50.89 -58.89
CA GLU A 396 69.39 -49.91 -57.83
C GLU A 396 68.14 -49.17 -57.33
N ASN A 397 68.18 -48.74 -56.06
CA ASN A 397 67.23 -47.89 -55.36
C ASN A 397 67.49 -46.42 -55.74
N GLY A 398 66.46 -45.62 -56.05
CA GLY A 398 66.63 -44.18 -56.30
C GLY A 398 65.33 -43.40 -56.14
N TYR A 399 65.11 -42.86 -54.93
CA TYR A 399 64.19 -41.76 -54.68
C TYR A 399 64.62 -40.52 -55.47
N VAL A 400 63.71 -39.90 -56.23
CA VAL A 400 63.67 -38.43 -56.43
C VAL A 400 62.21 -38.02 -56.61
N GLU A 401 61.76 -37.16 -55.69
CA GLU A 401 60.57 -36.33 -55.81
C GLU A 401 60.61 -35.51 -57.10
N GLY A 402 59.54 -35.58 -57.88
CA GLY A 402 59.36 -34.76 -59.07
C GLY A 402 57.90 -34.39 -59.19
N GLU A 403 57.57 -33.21 -58.68
CA GLU A 403 56.30 -32.53 -58.91
C GLU A 403 55.99 -32.40 -60.41
N GLY A 404 54.71 -32.51 -60.75
CA GLY A 404 54.14 -32.44 -62.08
C GLY A 404 52.74 -33.05 -62.00
N ASP A 405 51.76 -32.31 -61.51
CA ASP A 405 50.97 -31.33 -62.28
C ASP A 405 50.30 -32.01 -63.48
N LEU A 406 48.97 -32.13 -63.39
CA LEU A 406 48.01 -32.01 -64.49
C LEU A 406 46.60 -32.33 -63.96
N ASP A 407 45.83 -31.25 -63.81
CA ASP A 407 44.44 -31.07 -64.24
C ASP A 407 43.38 -32.09 -63.84
N GLY A 408 42.37 -31.62 -63.11
CA GLY A 408 41.09 -32.31 -63.00
C GLY A 408 40.14 -31.77 -61.94
N ASP A 409 39.55 -30.59 -62.21
CA ASP A 409 38.12 -30.30 -61.97
C ASP A 409 37.58 -30.48 -60.54
N GLU A 410 37.63 -29.42 -59.73
CA GLU A 410 36.63 -29.22 -58.68
C GLU A 410 35.89 -27.90 -58.88
N SER A 411 34.58 -28.09 -59.11
CA SER A 411 33.53 -27.11 -59.34
C SER A 411 33.45 -26.04 -58.25
N GLU A 412 33.45 -24.80 -58.72
CA GLU A 412 32.89 -23.60 -58.10
C GLU A 412 31.42 -23.87 -57.71
N TYR A 413 31.10 -23.84 -56.42
CA TYR A 413 29.71 -23.67 -55.96
C TYR A 413 29.53 -22.19 -55.61
N GLU A 414 29.00 -21.45 -56.57
CA GLU A 414 28.23 -20.23 -56.37
C GLU A 414 27.02 -20.54 -55.49
N ASP A 415 26.89 -19.86 -54.35
CA ASP A 415 25.60 -19.67 -53.70
C ASP A 415 25.06 -18.30 -54.12
N GLU A 416 24.31 -18.29 -55.22
CA GLU A 416 23.33 -17.24 -55.53
C GLU A 416 22.19 -17.32 -54.49
N TYR A 417 21.91 -16.21 -53.82
CA TYR A 417 20.58 -15.96 -53.25
C TYR A 417 20.07 -14.65 -53.83
N ASP A 418 19.26 -14.83 -54.88
CA ASP A 418 18.44 -13.83 -55.55
C ASP A 418 17.27 -13.37 -54.65
N GLU A 419 16.84 -12.15 -54.93
CA GLU A 419 15.86 -11.33 -54.25
C GLU A 419 14.42 -11.87 -54.33
N GLY A 420 13.61 -11.46 -53.36
CA GLY A 420 12.16 -11.52 -53.42
C GLY A 420 11.59 -10.33 -52.65
N GLU A 421 11.45 -9.20 -53.36
CA GLU A 421 10.62 -8.07 -52.98
C GLU A 421 9.18 -8.53 -52.69
N ASP A 422 8.55 -7.92 -51.69
CA ASP A 422 7.15 -7.51 -51.75
C ASP A 422 6.99 -6.32 -50.77
N GLU A 423 6.87 -5.12 -51.35
CA GLU A 423 6.27 -3.97 -50.70
C GLU A 423 4.79 -4.25 -50.40
N GLU A 424 4.25 -3.65 -49.33
CA GLU A 424 2.99 -2.90 -49.37
C GLU A 424 2.84 -2.02 -48.10
N VAL A 425 2.16 -0.90 -48.32
CA VAL A 425 2.17 0.36 -47.57
C VAL A 425 0.99 0.45 -46.58
N SER A 426 1.19 1.13 -45.44
CA SER A 426 0.14 1.91 -44.71
C SER A 426 0.86 2.75 -43.63
N ASP A 427 1.06 4.06 -43.79
CA ASP A 427 0.08 5.13 -43.49
C ASP A 427 -0.54 5.01 -42.09
N ASP A 428 0.01 5.76 -41.13
CA ASP A 428 -0.75 6.72 -40.32
C ASP A 428 0.24 7.60 -39.55
N GLY A 429 0.12 8.91 -39.74
CA GLY A 429 0.83 9.91 -38.96
C GLY A 429 0.17 10.09 -37.59
N ASP A 430 0.97 10.44 -36.59
CA ASP A 430 0.47 11.28 -35.51
C ASP A 430 1.61 12.15 -34.94
N GLU A 431 1.24 13.41 -34.89
CA GLU A 431 1.89 14.64 -34.48
C GLU A 431 2.24 14.57 -32.98
N TYR A 432 3.53 14.68 -32.62
CA TYR A 432 3.92 14.91 -31.22
C TYR A 432 4.10 16.40 -30.98
N ASP A 433 3.17 16.90 -30.16
CA ASP A 433 3.07 18.23 -29.59
C ASP A 433 4.35 18.60 -28.81
N ASP A 434 4.93 19.73 -29.20
CA ASP A 434 6.07 20.39 -28.59
C ASP A 434 5.55 21.34 -27.50
N GLU A 435 5.43 20.85 -26.27
CA GLU A 435 5.41 21.71 -25.09
C GLU A 435 6.77 21.64 -24.38
N THR A 436 7.65 22.50 -24.87
CA THR A 436 8.86 22.97 -24.21
C THR A 436 8.49 23.71 -22.90
N GLU A 437 8.70 23.09 -21.74
CA GLU A 437 8.85 23.79 -20.46
C GLU A 437 10.34 24.00 -20.14
N ASP A 438 10.70 25.28 -20.09
CA ASP A 438 11.90 25.86 -19.49
C ASP A 438 12.09 25.37 -18.05
N GLU A 439 13.22 24.73 -17.73
CA GLU A 439 13.87 24.97 -16.43
C GLU A 439 15.39 24.66 -16.43
N LEU A 440 16.13 25.68 -16.01
CA LEU A 440 17.58 25.82 -15.81
C LEU A 440 18.33 24.54 -15.38
N HIS A 441 19.32 24.15 -16.19
CA HIS A 441 20.44 23.31 -15.77
C HIS A 441 21.39 24.08 -14.83
N HIS A 442 21.56 23.61 -13.59
CA HIS A 442 22.78 23.83 -12.82
C HIS A 442 23.72 22.64 -13.02
N HIS A 443 24.92 22.94 -13.51
CA HIS A 443 26.02 21.99 -13.69
C HIS A 443 26.51 21.44 -12.34
N GLN A 444 26.72 20.13 -12.25
CA GLN A 444 27.71 19.55 -11.34
C GLN A 444 28.33 18.27 -11.94
N GLU A 445 29.66 18.25 -11.98
CA GLU A 445 30.53 17.20 -12.52
C GLU A 445 30.37 15.83 -11.84
N PRO A 446 30.78 14.73 -12.52
CA PRO A 446 30.65 13.37 -12.00
C PRO A 446 31.79 13.02 -11.03
N GLN A 447 31.45 12.59 -9.81
CA GLN A 447 32.38 11.89 -8.92
C GLN A 447 32.10 10.38 -8.89
N ALA A 448 33.20 9.64 -8.83
CA ALA A 448 33.32 8.20 -9.01
C ALA A 448 32.47 7.35 -8.03
N LEU A 449 31.97 6.23 -8.54
CA LEU A 449 31.25 5.20 -7.81
C LEU A 449 32.20 4.44 -6.86
N GLU A 450 31.98 4.54 -5.55
CA GLU A 450 32.58 3.67 -4.54
C GLU A 450 31.60 2.53 -4.20
N TYR A 451 32.05 1.29 -4.41
CA TYR A 451 31.25 0.07 -4.32
C TYR A 451 31.39 -0.57 -2.94
N GLY A 452 30.31 -0.65 -2.17
CA GLY A 452 30.20 -1.50 -0.97
C GLY A 452 29.41 -0.88 0.19
N PRO A 453 28.74 -1.67 1.05
CA PRO A 453 28.02 -1.14 2.21
C PRO A 453 28.98 -0.66 3.31
N GLU A 454 28.75 0.55 3.83
CA GLU A 454 29.47 1.12 4.97
C GLU A 454 29.32 0.24 6.23
N ARG A 455 30.44 0.12 6.97
CA ARG A 455 30.54 -0.61 8.24
C ARG A 455 29.76 0.13 9.34
N PRO A 456 29.00 -0.57 10.21
CA PRO A 456 28.31 0.08 11.33
C PRO A 456 29.30 0.64 12.37
N PRO A 457 28.97 1.76 13.04
CA PRO A 457 29.87 2.42 13.98
C PRO A 457 30.12 1.57 15.23
N ALA A 458 31.39 1.51 15.64
CA ALA A 458 31.81 0.85 16.87
C ALA A 458 31.27 1.60 18.10
N THR A 459 30.69 0.85 19.05
CA THR A 459 30.28 1.34 20.36
C THR A 459 31.49 1.82 21.15
N ALA A 460 31.63 3.14 21.33
CA ALA A 460 32.63 3.71 22.21
C ALA A 460 32.14 3.71 23.67
N THR A 461 32.84 2.93 24.49
CA THR A 461 32.74 2.85 25.94
C THR A 461 33.04 4.22 26.58
N ALA A 462 32.14 4.71 27.43
CA ALA A 462 32.34 5.92 28.21
C ALA A 462 33.47 5.74 29.23
N ILE A 463 34.55 6.51 29.09
CA ILE A 463 35.59 6.68 30.11
C ILE A 463 35.35 8.03 30.79
N THR A 464 35.09 7.97 32.08
CA THR A 464 34.93 9.11 32.99
C THR A 464 36.30 9.76 33.22
N ALA A 465 36.43 11.05 32.91
CA ALA A 465 37.59 11.85 33.31
C ALA A 465 37.13 13.11 34.03
N THR A 466 37.48 13.15 35.30
CA THR A 466 37.34 14.19 36.30
C THR A 466 38.24 15.38 35.96
N THR A 467 37.70 16.60 35.89
CA THR A 467 38.50 17.82 36.06
C THR A 467 37.76 18.84 36.90
N ALA A 468 38.52 19.36 37.86
CA ALA A 468 38.12 20.25 38.92
C ALA A 468 37.87 21.68 38.43
N THR A 469 36.96 22.38 39.10
CA THR A 469 37.03 23.84 39.24
C THR A 469 36.42 24.22 40.58
N ALA A 470 37.28 24.68 41.48
CA ALA A 470 36.93 25.26 42.76
C ALA A 470 36.86 26.79 42.61
N VAL A 471 35.76 27.41 43.04
CA VAL A 471 35.73 28.82 43.48
C VAL A 471 34.73 28.94 44.65
N THR A 472 35.31 29.04 45.85
CA THR A 472 35.00 29.90 47.02
C THR A 472 33.74 30.80 46.95
N THR A 473 32.98 31.14 48.00
CA THR A 473 33.05 31.00 49.48
C THR A 473 31.74 31.55 50.03
N ASN A 474 31.16 30.90 51.04
CA ASN A 474 30.08 31.44 51.86
C ASN A 474 30.67 32.38 52.94
N GLY A 475 30.08 33.57 53.11
CA GLY A 475 30.26 34.43 54.27
C GLY A 475 29.10 34.27 55.25
N HIS A 476 29.42 33.98 56.50
CA HIS A 476 28.53 34.06 57.66
C HIS A 476 28.22 35.53 57.99
N ARG A 477 26.94 35.87 58.21
CA ARG A 477 26.37 36.15 59.54
C ARG A 477 24.86 36.32 59.48
#